data_AF-A0A7C1AR33-F1
#
_entry.id   AF-A0A7C1AR33-F1
#
_cell.length_a   1.000
_cell.length_b   1.000
_cell.length_c   1.000
_cell.angle_alpha   90.00
_cell.angle_beta   90.00
_cell.angle_gamma   90.00
#
_symmetry.space_group_name_H-M   'P 1'
#
loop_
_entity.id
_entity.type
_entity.pdbx_description
1 polymer ?
#
loop_
_entity_poly.entity_id
_entity_poly.type
_entity_poly.pdbx_seq_one_letter_code
_entity_poly.pdbx_strand_id
1 'polypeptide(L)' 'MADEKYFLQPRHEWQRRYEALRASFVDRLPAKAVAERFGYSAEYIHLLRHQFKHGKIDFS' A
#
# COMPACT_ATOMS: atom_id res chain seq x y z
N MET A 1 -0.79 10.78 -26.62
CA MET A 1 -1.27 11.65 -25.54
C MET A 1 -1.48 10.75 -24.35
N ALA A 2 -0.58 10.78 -23.36
CA ALA A 2 -0.70 9.93 -22.19
C ALA A 2 -1.81 10.51 -21.32
N ASP A 3 -2.95 9.81 -21.30
CA ASP A 3 -4.21 10.28 -20.74
C ASP A 3 -4.07 10.73 -19.28
N GLU A 4 -4.30 12.02 -19.05
CA GLU A 4 -4.44 12.68 -17.75
C GLU A 4 -5.43 11.95 -16.81
N LYS A 5 -6.34 11.15 -17.39
CA LYS A 5 -7.26 10.25 -16.70
C LYS A 5 -6.59 9.13 -15.89
N TYR A 6 -5.35 8.75 -16.21
CA TYR A 6 -4.57 7.78 -15.43
C TYR A 6 -4.24 8.30 -14.02
N PHE A 7 -4.05 9.62 -13.89
CA PHE A 7 -3.77 10.28 -12.61
C PHE A 7 -5.05 10.79 -11.91
N LEU A 8 -6.11 11.09 -12.68
CA LEU A 8 -7.36 11.67 -12.16
C LEU A 8 -8.38 10.64 -11.67
N GLN A 9 -8.19 9.36 -11.98
CA GLN A 9 -8.96 8.27 -11.38
C GLN A 9 -8.00 7.22 -10.81
N PRO A 10 -7.72 7.20 -9.50
CA PRO A 10 -7.07 6.05 -8.89
C PRO A 10 -8.05 4.87 -9.02
N ARG A 11 -7.97 4.12 -10.12
CA ARG A 11 -8.87 2.99 -10.44
C ARG A 11 -8.75 1.84 -9.44
N HIS A 12 -7.80 1.91 -8.52
CA HIS A 12 -7.17 0.70 -8.05
C HIS A 12 -6.72 0.79 -6.59
N GLU A 13 -7.41 0.01 -5.75
CA GLU A 13 -7.08 -0.24 -4.33
C GLU A 13 -5.59 -0.56 -4.10
N TRP A 14 -4.89 -1.06 -5.12
CA TRP A 14 -3.48 -1.39 -5.09
C TRP A 14 -2.57 -0.17 -4.91
N GLN A 15 -2.94 1.02 -5.41
CA GLN A 15 -2.15 2.23 -5.16
C GLN A 15 -2.13 2.57 -3.67
N ARG A 16 -3.28 2.45 -2.98
CA ARG A 16 -3.38 2.66 -1.53
C ARG A 16 -2.58 1.61 -0.75
N ARG A 17 -2.61 0.35 -1.17
CA ARG A 17 -1.80 -0.74 -0.57
C ARG A 17 -0.31 -0.52 -0.78
N TYR A 18 0.08 -0.06 -1.96
CA TYR A 18 1.46 0.31 -2.28
C TYR A 18 1.95 1.46 -1.39
N GLU A 19 1.16 2.54 -1.25
CA GLU A 19 1.53 3.65 -0.39
C GLU A 19 1.60 3.26 1.09
N ALA A 20 0.72 2.37 1.57
CA ALA A 20 0.81 1.82 2.92
C ALA A 20 2.10 1.00 3.12
N LEU A 21 2.49 0.18 2.15
CA LEU A 21 3.75 -0.57 2.18
C LEU A 21 4.97 0.36 2.11
N ARG A 22 4.93 1.39 1.26
CA ARG A 22 5.97 2.42 1.18
C ARG A 22 6.14 3.13 2.51
N ALA A 23 5.06 3.59 3.14
CA ALA A 23 5.10 4.23 4.46
C ALA A 23 5.65 3.29 5.56
N SER A 24 5.41 1.99 5.40
CA SER A 24 5.93 0.95 6.29
C SER A 24 7.45 0.72 6.12
N PHE A 25 7.94 0.65 4.89
CA PHE A 25 9.34 0.26 4.58
C PHE A 25 10.29 1.45 4.42
N VAL A 26 9.84 2.53 3.77
CA VAL A 26 10.62 3.74 3.49
C VAL A 26 10.59 4.68 4.68
N ASP A 27 9.39 5.09 5.10
CA ASP A 27 9.21 5.99 6.25
C ASP A 27 9.39 5.26 7.61
N ARG A 28 9.61 3.94 7.59
CA ARG A 28 9.83 3.07 8.77
C ARG A 28 8.75 3.19 9.84
N LEU A 29 7.52 3.52 9.43
CA LEU A 29 6.41 3.68 10.37
C LEU A 29 5.96 2.31 10.93
N PRO A 30 5.53 2.26 12.21
CA PRO A 30 4.95 1.05 12.78
C PRO A 30 3.63 0.70 12.08
N ALA A 31 3.28 -0.60 12.05
CA ALA A 31 2.10 -1.10 11.36
C ALA A 31 0.81 -0.41 11.82
N LYS A 32 0.71 -0.07 13.11
CA LYS A 32 -0.41 0.68 13.70
C LYS A 32 -0.55 2.08 13.11
N ALA A 33 0.54 2.85 13.01
CA ALA A 33 0.50 4.20 12.44
C ALA A 33 0.16 4.19 10.95
N VAL A 34 0.66 3.21 10.19
CA VAL A 34 0.30 3.01 8.79
C VAL A 34 -1.18 2.63 8.66
N ALA A 35 -1.66 1.71 9.51
CA ALA A 35 -3.06 1.32 9.57
C ALA A 35 -3.99 2.52 9.79
N GLU A 36 -3.71 3.35 10.80
CA GLU A 36 -4.48 4.55 11.11
C GLU A 36 -4.45 5.57 9.95
N ARG A 37 -3.29 5.76 9.30
CA ARG A 37 -3.12 6.73 8.20
C ARG A 37 -3.85 6.32 6.93
N PHE A 38 -3.93 5.03 6.63
CA PHE A 38 -4.50 4.49 5.39
C PHE A 38 -5.87 3.83 5.57
N GLY A 39 -6.42 3.83 6.79
CA GLY A 39 -7.73 3.25 7.10
C GLY A 39 -7.75 1.72 7.10
N TYR A 40 -6.62 1.09 7.39
CA TYR A 40 -6.49 -0.37 7.50
C TYR A 40 -6.40 -0.81 8.95
N SER A 41 -6.59 -2.10 9.20
CA SER A 41 -6.27 -2.71 10.50
C SER A 41 -4.76 -2.99 10.60
N ALA A 42 -4.19 -2.90 11.80
CA ALA A 42 -2.77 -3.18 12.01
C ALA A 42 -2.39 -4.61 11.55
N GLU A 43 -3.26 -5.59 11.80
CA GLU A 43 -3.09 -6.98 11.35
C GLU A 43 -3.01 -7.10 9.82
N TYR A 44 -3.84 -6.33 9.11
CA TYR A 44 -3.81 -6.30 7.65
C TYR A 44 -2.48 -5.74 7.13
N ILE A 45 -1.91 -4.74 7.79
CA ILE A 45 -0.58 -4.22 7.45
C ILE A 45 0.51 -5.28 7.71
N HIS A 46 0.42 -6.05 8.79
CA HIS A 46 1.35 -7.17 9.05
C HIS A 46 1.25 -8.25 7.97
N LEU A 47 0.02 -8.62 7.58
CA LEU A 47 -0.24 -9.56 6.49
C LEU A 47 0.34 -9.05 5.16
N LEU A 48 0.11 -7.77 4.82
CA LEU A 48 0.65 -7.15 3.62
C LEU A 48 2.19 -7.17 3.62
N ARG A 49 2.85 -6.82 4.73
CA ARG A 49 4.32 -6.90 4.85
C ARG A 49 4.83 -8.32 4.63
N HIS A 50 4.15 -9.32 5.21
CA HIS A 50 4.50 -10.73 5.03
C HIS A 50 4.36 -11.14 3.56
N GLN A 51 3.19 -10.90 2.94
CA GLN A 51 2.97 -11.23 1.54
C GLN A 51 3.96 -10.54 0.60
N PHE A 52 4.30 -9.27 0.86
CA PHE A 52 5.31 -8.53 0.10
C PHE A 52 6.70 -9.19 0.20
N LYS A 53 7.14 -9.54 1.41
CA LYS A 53 8.42 -10.23 1.62
C LYS A 53 8.49 -11.61 0.96
N HIS A 54 7.36 -12.30 0.89
CA HIS A 54 7.25 -13.62 0.26
C HIS A 54 6.97 -13.57 -1.25
N GLY A 55 6.98 -12.38 -1.87
CA GLY A 55 6.72 -12.21 -3.31
C GLY A 55 5.30 -12.60 -3.72
N LYS A 56 4.35 -12.64 -2.76
CA LYS A 56 2.94 -12.98 -2.99
C LYS A 56 2.08 -11.77 -3.38
N ILE A 57 2.67 -10.57 -3.40
CA ILE A 57 2.03 -9.37 -3.92
C ILE A 57 2.69 -9.04 -5.25
N ASP A 58 1.93 -9.21 -6.32
CA ASP A 58 2.29 -8.72 -7.64
C ASP A 58 1.60 -7.36 -7.84
N PHE A 59 2.37 -6.36 -8.27
CA PHE A 59 1.90 -4.99 -8.53
C PHE A 59 1.74 -4.71 -10.03
N SER A 60 1.70 -5.75 -10.87
CA SER A 60 1.62 -5.60 -12.33
C SER A 60 0.20 -5.43 -12.86
#